data_AF-A0A356QWX9-F1
#
_entry.id   AF-A0A356QWX9-F1
#
_cell.length_a   1.000
_cell.length_b   1.000
_cell.length_c   1.000
_cell.angle_alpha   90.00
_cell.angle_beta   90.00
_cell.angle_gamma   90.00
#
_symmetry.space_group_name_H-M   'P 1'
#
loop_
_entity.id
_entity.type
_entity.pdbx_description
1 polymer ?
#
loop_
_entity_poly.entity_id
_entity_poly.type
_entity_poly.pdbx_seq_one_letter_code
_entity_poly.pdbx_strand_id
1 'polypeptide(L)'
;MDVVSFTRMADGTKEDYEFLHEQEQLFMEDLPARLMDGLKELSAGFSGYAVSRLEHSLQSATRAHRAGESEELVVAALLHDIGDTLAPRSHSEMAAAI
;
A
#
# COMPACT_ATOMS: atom_id res chain seq x y z
N MET A 1 -2.46 21.68 -15.15
CA MET A 1 -1.67 20.54 -14.66
C MET A 1 -0.49 20.48 -15.59
N ASP A 2 0.71 20.71 -15.06
CA ASP A 2 1.91 20.70 -15.88
C ASP A 2 2.22 19.26 -16.28
N VAL A 3 2.78 19.09 -17.48
CA VAL A 3 3.07 17.79 -18.07
C VAL A 3 4.43 17.86 -18.73
N VAL A 4 5.10 16.71 -18.81
CA VAL A 4 6.37 16.58 -19.52
C VAL A 4 6.22 16.94 -21.00
N SER A 5 7.30 17.39 -21.62
CA SER A 5 7.34 17.78 -23.03
C SER A 5 7.46 16.60 -23.99
N PHE A 6 7.90 15.43 -23.52
CA PHE A 6 8.22 14.27 -24.34
C PHE A 6 7.01 13.33 -24.57
N THR A 7 7.02 12.63 -25.70
CA THR A 7 6.10 11.50 -25.97
C THR A 7 6.79 10.13 -25.84
N ARG A 8 8.11 10.09 -25.97
CA ARG A 8 8.96 8.93 -25.70
C ARG A 8 9.94 9.32 -24.59
N MET A 9 10.08 8.49 -23.56
CA MET A 9 10.98 8.79 -22.44
C MET A 9 12.41 9.13 -22.89
N ALA A 10 12.93 8.46 -23.93
CA ALA A 10 14.27 8.73 -24.46
C ALA A 10 14.49 10.17 -24.99
N ASP A 11 13.41 10.90 -25.29
CA ASP A 11 13.47 12.30 -25.74
C ASP A 11 13.30 13.30 -24.58
N GLY A 12 13.19 12.82 -23.34
CA GLY A 12 12.95 13.65 -22.16
C GLY A 12 14.11 14.59 -21.87
N THR A 13 13.77 15.82 -21.52
CA THR A 13 14.75 16.83 -21.08
C THR A 13 15.10 16.62 -19.61
N LYS A 14 16.19 17.25 -19.16
CA LYS A 14 16.54 17.23 -17.74
C LYS A 14 15.41 17.81 -16.89
N GLU A 15 14.83 18.91 -17.35
CA GLU A 15 13.75 19.64 -16.68
C GLU A 15 12.48 18.77 -16.57
N ASP A 16 12.17 17.97 -17.59
CA ASP A 16 11.06 17.00 -17.54
C ASP A 16 11.25 15.98 -16.42
N TYR A 17 12.47 15.47 -16.25
CA TYR A 17 12.78 14.47 -15.24
C TYR A 17 12.88 15.06 -13.83
N GLU A 18 13.39 16.29 -13.69
CA GLU A 18 13.35 17.01 -12.42
C GLU A 18 11.90 17.25 -11.98
N PHE A 19 11.03 17.67 -12.90
CA PHE A 19 9.59 17.80 -12.64
C PHE A 19 8.96 16.46 -12.22
N LEU A 20 9.21 15.37 -12.96
CA LEU A 20 8.69 14.05 -12.59
C LEU A 20 9.21 13.57 -11.23
N HIS A 21 10.47 13.86 -10.90
CA HIS A 21 11.04 13.51 -9.61
C HIS A 21 10.32 14.22 -8.46
N GLU A 22 10.02 15.51 -8.59
CA GLU A 22 9.23 16.24 -7.60
C GLU A 22 7.83 15.61 -7.42
N GLN A 23 7.16 15.24 -8.52
CA GLN A 23 5.87 14.56 -8.45
C GLN A 23 5.97 13.17 -7.79
N GLU A 24 7.04 12.43 -8.07
CA GLU A 24 7.32 11.13 -7.48
C GLU A 24 7.57 11.25 -5.96
N GLN A 25 8.30 12.28 -5.51
CA GLN A 25 8.49 12.53 -4.07
C GLN A 25 7.14 12.77 -3.37
N LEU A 26 6.30 13.65 -3.92
CA LEU A 26 4.96 13.91 -3.37
C LEU A 26 4.10 12.65 -3.36
N PHE A 27 4.19 11.83 -4.42
CA PHE A 27 3.50 10.55 -4.45
C PHE A 27 4.01 9.64 -3.33
N MET A 28 5.32 9.47 -3.16
CA MET A 28 5.90 8.64 -2.09
C MET A 28 5.53 9.13 -0.69
N GLU A 29 5.56 10.43 -0.44
CA GLU A 29 5.17 11.03 0.85
C GLU A 29 3.72 10.70 1.24
N ASP A 30 2.84 10.59 0.26
CA ASP A 30 1.41 10.26 0.45
C ASP A 30 1.14 8.74 0.53
N LEU A 31 2.17 7.89 0.46
CA LEU A 31 2.02 6.44 0.60
C LEU A 31 1.23 6.02 1.85
N PRO A 32 1.45 6.57 3.06
CA PRO A 32 0.68 6.19 4.24
C PRO A 32 -0.82 6.40 4.07
N ALA A 33 -1.27 7.48 3.44
CA ALA A 33 -2.68 7.73 3.20
C ALA A 33 -3.28 6.67 2.28
N ARG A 34 -2.56 6.30 1.21
CA ARG A 34 -2.98 5.25 0.28
C ARG A 34 -2.98 3.86 0.92
N LEU A 35 -2.06 3.57 1.84
CA LEU A 35 -2.10 2.33 2.64
C LEU A 35 -3.35 2.29 3.52
N MET A 36 -3.72 3.41 4.14
CA MET A 36 -4.95 3.50 4.94
C MET A 36 -6.20 3.31 4.09
N ASP A 37 -6.22 3.84 2.86
CA ASP A 37 -7.34 3.62 1.94
C ASP A 37 -7.39 2.16 1.45
N GLY A 38 -6.23 1.56 1.13
CA GLY A 38 -6.13 0.13 0.80
C GLY A 38 -6.63 -0.78 1.92
N LEU A 39 -6.33 -0.45 3.18
CA LEU A 39 -6.90 -1.16 4.34
C LEU A 39 -8.43 -1.06 4.38
N LYS A 40 -9.00 0.12 4.12
CA LYS A 40 -10.47 0.28 4.11
C LYS A 40 -11.14 -0.57 3.02
N GLU A 41 -10.51 -0.70 1.86
CA GLU A 41 -11.00 -1.54 0.76
C GLU A 41 -11.11 -3.03 1.14
N LEU A 42 -10.31 -3.51 2.12
CA LEU A 42 -10.42 -4.87 2.65
C LEU A 42 -11.76 -5.15 3.37
N SER A 43 -12.57 -4.12 3.63
CA SER A 43 -13.94 -4.30 4.14
C SER A 43 -14.91 -4.86 3.09
N ALA A 44 -14.64 -4.65 1.80
CA ALA A 44 -15.50 -5.04 0.69
C ALA A 44 -15.00 -6.28 -0.08
N GLY A 45 -13.92 -6.90 0.39
CA GLY A 45 -13.21 -7.98 -0.31
C GLY A 45 -13.85 -9.38 -0.22
N PHE A 46 -13.00 -10.40 -0.38
CA PHE A 46 -13.36 -11.81 -0.48
C PHE A 46 -14.39 -12.27 0.56
N SER A 47 -15.55 -12.73 0.08
CA SER A 47 -16.70 -13.15 0.88
C SER A 47 -16.65 -14.65 1.20
N GLY A 48 -17.25 -15.06 2.32
CA GLY A 48 -17.36 -16.46 2.74
C GLY A 48 -16.84 -16.76 4.16
N TYR A 49 -16.10 -15.81 4.75
CA TYR A 49 -15.69 -15.87 6.16
C TYR A 49 -16.68 -15.14 7.07
N ALA A 50 -16.63 -15.43 8.37
CA ALA A 50 -17.48 -14.78 9.38
C ALA A 50 -17.08 -13.32 9.68
N VAL A 51 -15.91 -12.89 9.18
CA VAL A 51 -15.37 -11.53 9.31
C VAL A 51 -14.79 -11.11 7.97
N SER A 52 -14.80 -9.81 7.70
CA SER A 52 -14.12 -9.19 6.56
C SER A 52 -12.59 -9.29 6.68
N ARG A 53 -11.89 -9.07 5.56
CA ARG A 53 -10.41 -9.01 5.54
C ARG A 53 -9.86 -7.88 6.40
N LEU A 54 -10.57 -6.74 6.42
CA LEU A 54 -10.22 -5.63 7.31
C LEU A 54 -10.32 -6.05 8.78
N GLU A 55 -11.42 -6.69 9.19
CA GLU A 55 -11.59 -7.16 10.57
C GLU A 55 -10.53 -8.20 10.95
N HIS A 56 -10.19 -9.14 10.05
CA HIS A 56 -9.11 -10.10 10.26
C HIS A 56 -7.75 -9.41 10.47
N SER A 57 -7.43 -8.42 9.64
CA SER A 57 -6.20 -7.63 9.75
C SER A 57 -6.12 -6.87 11.07
N LEU A 58 -7.21 -6.19 11.46
CA LEU A 58 -7.32 -5.48 12.74
C LEU A 58 -7.20 -6.42 13.94
N GLN A 59 -7.83 -7.60 13.89
CA GLN A 59 -7.73 -8.61 14.94
C GLN A 59 -6.28 -9.10 15.09
N SER A 60 -5.59 -9.35 13.98
CA SER A 60 -4.20 -9.81 13.96
C SER A 60 -3.27 -8.77 14.59
N ALA A 61 -3.34 -7.52 14.14
CA ALA A 61 -2.57 -6.40 14.70
C ALA A 61 -2.89 -6.16 16.17
N THR A 62 -4.17 -6.20 16.56
CA THR A 62 -4.59 -6.03 17.97
C THR A 62 -4.03 -7.12 18.88
N ARG A 63 -3.97 -8.37 18.41
CA ARG A 63 -3.39 -9.48 19.17
C ARG A 63 -1.88 -9.29 19.36
N ALA A 64 -1.16 -8.93 18.29
CA ALA A 64 0.27 -8.61 18.37
C ALA A 64 0.52 -7.46 19.36
N HIS A 65 -0.26 -6.38 19.27
CA HIS A 65 -0.13 -5.24 20.17
C HIS A 65 -0.38 -5.63 21.64
N ARG A 66 -1.42 -6.41 21.92
CA ARG A 66 -1.73 -6.90 23.28
C ARG A 66 -0.70 -7.89 23.82
N ALA A 67 0.03 -8.57 22.94
CA ALA A 67 1.15 -9.43 23.31
C ALA A 67 2.43 -8.64 23.63
N GLY A 68 2.44 -7.32 23.42
CA GLY A 68 3.62 -6.48 23.66
C GLY A 68 4.68 -6.59 22.57
N GLU A 69 4.28 -7.00 21.37
CA GLU A 69 5.17 -7.12 20.22
C GLU A 69 5.66 -5.76 19.72
N SER A 70 6.75 -5.77 18.94
CA SER A 70 7.29 -4.57 18.28
C SER A 70 6.27 -3.86 17.38
N GLU A 71 6.41 -2.54 17.21
CA GLU A 71 5.55 -1.75 16.33
C GLU A 71 5.61 -2.26 14.89
N GLU A 72 6.81 -2.65 14.43
CA GLU A 72 7.03 -3.24 13.11
C GLU A 72 6.20 -4.52 12.93
N LEU A 73 6.13 -5.39 13.92
CA LEU A 73 5.33 -6.61 13.84
C LEU A 73 3.82 -6.30 13.88
N VAL A 74 3.40 -5.31 14.68
CA VAL A 74 2.00 -4.87 14.72
C VAL A 74 1.57 -4.31 13.36
N VAL A 75 2.39 -3.47 12.73
CA VAL A 75 2.13 -2.90 11.41
C VAL A 75 2.19 -3.97 10.32
N ALA A 76 3.16 -4.89 10.35
CA ALA A 76 3.21 -6.02 9.42
C ALA A 76 1.95 -6.89 9.53
N ALA A 77 1.48 -7.19 10.75
CA ALA A 77 0.24 -7.92 10.96
C ALA A 77 -1.01 -7.14 10.48
N LEU A 78 -0.98 -5.81 10.55
CA LEU A 78 -2.06 -4.96 10.03
C LEU A 78 -2.11 -4.97 8.50
N LEU A 79 -0.96 -4.97 7.83
CA LEU A 79 -0.86 -4.81 6.38
C LEU A 79 -0.75 -6.13 5.59
N HIS A 80 -0.60 -7.29 6.26
CA HIS A 80 -0.25 -8.55 5.58
C HIS A 80 -1.17 -8.98 4.43
N ASP A 81 -2.46 -8.65 4.49
CA ASP A 81 -3.47 -8.99 3.48
C ASP A 81 -3.75 -7.83 2.49
N ILE A 82 -3.04 -6.69 2.56
CA ILE A 82 -3.33 -5.50 1.72
C ILE A 82 -3.19 -5.75 0.21
N GLY A 83 -2.40 -6.77 -0.17
CA GLY A 83 -2.20 -7.18 -1.55
C GLY A 83 -3.32 -8.05 -2.14
N ASP A 84 -4.34 -8.46 -1.36
CA ASP A 84 -5.34 -9.43 -1.79
C ASP A 84 -6.09 -9.02 -3.07
N THR A 85 -6.36 -7.72 -3.24
CA THR A 85 -7.11 -7.18 -4.39
C THR A 85 -6.29 -7.14 -5.68
N LEU A 86 -4.97 -6.95 -5.57
CA LEU A 86 -4.08 -6.73 -6.72
C LEU A 86 -3.31 -8.00 -7.09
N ALA A 87 -2.96 -8.83 -6.10
CA ALA A 87 -2.14 -10.02 -6.29
C ALA A 87 -2.64 -11.20 -5.44
N PRO A 88 -3.87 -11.70 -5.62
CA PRO A 88 -4.48 -12.71 -4.74
C PRO A 88 -3.68 -14.02 -4.61
N ARG A 89 -2.82 -14.33 -5.58
CA ARG A 89 -1.96 -15.53 -5.60
C ARG A 89 -0.58 -15.32 -4.98
N SER A 90 -0.22 -14.08 -4.68
CA SER A 90 1.09 -13.67 -4.16
C SER A 90 0.96 -12.39 -3.31
N HIS A 91 -0.14 -12.30 -2.54
CA HIS A 91 -0.47 -11.07 -1.80
C HIS A 91 0.55 -10.84 -0.69
N SER A 92 1.10 -11.91 -0.12
CA SER A 92 2.16 -11.89 0.87
C SER A 92 3.44 -11.24 0.34
N GLU A 93 3.87 -11.59 -0.87
CA GLU A 93 5.05 -11.03 -1.51
C GLU A 93 4.85 -9.56 -1.86
N MET A 94 3.64 -9.21 -2.29
CA MET A 94 3.27 -7.82 -2.55
C MET A 94 3.26 -7.00 -1.25
N ALA A 95 2.65 -7.52 -0.18
CA ALA A 95 2.62 -6.84 1.12
C ALA A 95 4.03 -6.67 1.70
N ALA A 96 4.93 -7.62 1.47
CA ALA A 96 6.33 -7.54 1.91
C ALA A 96 7.19 -6.53 1.12
N ALA A 97 6.72 -6.07 -0.05
CA ALA A 97 7.40 -5.07 -0.87
C ALA A 97 7.01 -3.63 -0.51
N ILE A 98 6.05 -3.47 0.41
CA ILE A 98 5.63 -2.20 1.01
C ILE A 98 6.50 -1.95 2.25
#